data_AF-A0A101X885-F1
#
_entry.id   AF-A0A101X885-F1
#
_cell.length_a   1.000
_cell.length_b   1.000
_cell.length_c   1.000
_cell.angle_alpha   90.00
_cell.angle_beta   90.00
_cell.angle_gamma   90.00
#
_symmetry.space_group_name_H-M   'P 1'
#
loop_
_entity.id
_entity.type
_entity.pdbx_description
1 polymer ?
#
loop_
_entity_poly.entity_id
_entity_poly.type
_entity_poly.pdbx_seq_one_letter_code
_entity_poly.pdbx_strand_id
1 'polypeptide(L)' 'MTSVPTLREDKKLSFIPGEVPSLINPPSGCRFHPRCPYVMDICRREDPPMIDLKDGRKVACWLYH' A
#
# COMPACT_ATOMS: atom_id res chain seq x y z
N MET A 1 -0.49 17.39 -11.65
CA MET A 1 -0.15 15.98 -11.92
C MET A 1 1.36 15.82 -11.81
N THR A 2 1.87 15.13 -10.77
CA THR A 2 3.31 15.03 -10.45
C THR A 2 3.99 13.78 -11.03
N SER A 3 3.25 12.96 -11.76
CA SER A 3 3.75 11.71 -12.38
C SER A 3 3.92 11.82 -13.90
N VAL A 4 3.67 12.99 -14.49
CA VAL A 4 3.87 13.26 -15.93
C VAL A 4 5.15 14.08 -16.11
N PRO A 5 6.14 13.60 -16.89
CA PRO A 5 7.36 14.34 -17.14
C PRO A 5 7.11 15.57 -18.03
N THR A 6 7.84 16.65 -17.77
CA THR A 6 7.79 17.90 -18.53
C THR A 6 9.15 18.20 -19.13
N LEU A 7 9.21 18.51 -20.43
CA LEU A 7 10.47 18.76 -21.15
C LEU A 7 11.25 20.00 -20.67
N ARG A 8 10.59 20.88 -19.91
CA ARG A 8 11.14 22.19 -19.51
C ARG A 8 11.75 22.20 -18.11
N GLU A 9 11.53 21.16 -17.30
CA GLU A 9 12.00 21.09 -15.93
C GLU A 9 12.32 19.66 -15.53
N ASP A 10 13.51 19.46 -14.95
CA ASP A 10 13.90 18.20 -14.31
C ASP A 10 13.25 18.09 -12.93
N LYS A 11 12.00 17.61 -12.90
CA LYS A 11 11.24 17.37 -11.67
C LYS A 11 11.23 15.89 -11.30
N LYS A 12 11.57 15.56 -10.05
CA LYS A 12 11.40 14.19 -9.52
C LYS A 12 9.93 13.80 -9.56
N LEU A 13 9.63 12.74 -10.31
CA LEU A 13 8.29 12.20 -10.42
C LEU A 13 7.89 11.49 -9.11
N SER A 14 6.64 11.68 -8.70
CA SER A 14 6.07 10.90 -7.60
C SER A 14 5.63 9.54 -8.12
N PHE A 15 6.11 8.46 -7.51
CA PHE A 15 5.71 7.08 -7.79
C PHE A 15 5.54 6.31 -6.47
N ILE A 16 4.82 5.20 -6.50
CA ILE A 16 4.69 4.31 -5.33
C ILE A 16 6.01 3.52 -5.22
N PRO A 17 6.81 3.71 -4.17
CA PRO A 17 8.09 3.02 -4.02
C PRO A 17 7.89 1.49 -3.87
N GLY A 18 8.97 0.75 -4.12
CA GLY A 18 9.01 -0.71 -4.03
C GLY A 18 8.46 -1.45 -5.26
N GLU A 19 8.64 -2.76 -5.25
CA GLU A 19 8.29 -3.66 -6.35
C GLU A 19 6.95 -4.36 -6.10
N VAL A 20 6.25 -4.75 -7.16
CA VAL A 20 5.03 -5.56 -7.03
C VAL A 20 5.42 -6.92 -6.45
N PRO A 21 4.83 -7.35 -5.32
CA PRO A 21 5.16 -8.65 -4.74
C PRO A 21 4.79 -9.78 -5.71
N SER A 22 5.54 -10.88 -5.65
CA SER A 22 5.21 -12.08 -6.41
C SER A 22 3.79 -12.54 -6.10
N LEU A 23 2.98 -12.75 -7.14
CA LEU A 23 1.62 -13.31 -6.98
C LEU A 23 1.64 -14.82 -6.71
N ILE A 24 2.75 -15.49 -7.04
CA ILE A 24 2.95 -16.93 -6.78
C ILE A 24 3.27 -17.14 -5.30
N ASN A 25 4.17 -16.30 -4.76
CA ASN A 25 4.61 -16.35 -3.37
C ASN A 25 4.34 -14.99 -2.71
N PRO A 26 3.08 -14.71 -2.32
CA PRO A 26 2.76 -13.45 -1.67
C PRO A 26 3.47 -13.36 -0.31
N PRO A 27 3.83 -12.14 0.12
CA PRO A 27 4.40 -11.93 1.44
C PRO A 27 3.39 -12.29 2.54
N SER A 28 3.90 -12.68 3.72
CA SER A 28 3.07 -13.02 4.87
C SER A 28 2.35 -11.81 5.44
N GLY A 29 1.12 -12.02 5.94
CA GLY A 29 0.27 -10.95 6.44
C GLY A 29 -0.16 -9.99 5.34
N CYS A 30 -0.30 -8.71 5.68
CA CYS A 30 -0.79 -7.69 4.76
C CYS A 30 0.07 -7.60 3.48
N ARG A 31 -0.49 -7.98 2.33
CA ARG A 31 0.18 -7.97 1.01
C ARG A 31 0.85 -6.64 0.63
N PHE A 32 0.37 -5.54 1.20
CA PHE A 32 0.87 -4.19 0.95
C PHE A 32 2.01 -3.77 1.90
N HIS A 33 2.31 -4.53 2.95
CA HIS A 33 3.33 -4.21 3.93
C HIS A 33 4.73 -3.90 3.33
N PRO A 34 5.17 -4.50 2.19
CA PRO A 34 6.48 -4.16 1.61
C PRO A 34 6.54 -2.77 0.97
N ARG A 35 5.37 -2.19 0.63
CA ARG A 35 5.26 -0.89 -0.07
C ARG A 35 4.49 0.17 0.72
N CYS A 36 3.89 -0.22 1.84
CA CYS A 36 3.06 0.67 2.66
C CYS A 36 3.95 1.61 3.48
N PRO A 37 3.80 2.95 3.37
CA PRO A 37 4.54 3.89 4.20
C PRO A 37 4.10 3.87 5.67
N TYR A 38 2.94 3.27 5.98
CA TYR A 38 2.37 3.14 7.33
C TYR A 38 2.47 1.71 7.87
N VAL A 39 3.45 0.93 7.41
CA VAL A 39 3.62 -0.46 7.83
C VAL A 39 3.90 -0.55 9.34
N MET A 40 3.23 -1.50 10.01
CA MET A 40 3.43 -1.84 11.41
C MET A 40 3.88 -3.31 11.53
N ASP A 41 4.39 -3.73 12.68
CA ASP A 41 4.85 -5.10 12.90
C ASP A 41 3.74 -6.14 12.68
N ILE A 42 2.51 -5.83 13.10
CA ILE A 42 1.34 -6.69 12.87
C ILE A 42 1.07 -6.91 11.38
N CYS A 43 1.33 -5.91 10.53
CA CYS A 43 1.13 -6.01 9.09
C CYS A 43 2.03 -7.05 8.42
N ARG A 44 3.18 -7.39 9.02
CA ARG A 44 4.12 -8.40 8.49
C ARG A 44 3.78 -9.83 8.94
N ARG A 45 2.96 -9.95 9.98
CA ARG A 45 2.66 -11.21 10.66
C ARG A 45 1.25 -11.71 10.34
N GLU A 46 0.27 -10.81 10.29
CA GLU A 46 -1.13 -11.15 10.18
C GLU A 46 -1.86 -10.36 9.09
N ASP A 47 -2.85 -11.03 8.48
CA ASP A 47 -3.74 -10.43 7.51
C ASP A 47 -4.79 -9.57 8.22
N PRO A 48 -5.00 -8.31 7.78
CA PRO A 48 -5.97 -7.44 8.41
C PRO A 48 -7.41 -7.96 8.19
N PRO A 49 -8.28 -7.86 9.20
CA PRO A 49 -9.69 -8.21 9.05
C PRO A 49 -10.40 -7.26 8.08
N MET A 50 -11.53 -7.72 7.52
CA MET A 50 -12.40 -6.85 6.74
C MET A 50 -13.25 -5.99 7.69
N ILE A 51 -13.14 -4.68 7.55
CA ILE A 51 -13.78 -3.67 8.42
C ILE A 51 -14.79 -2.89 7.59
N ASP A 52 -16.02 -2.78 8.10
CA ASP A 52 -17.10 -1.97 7.52
C ASP A 52 -17.02 -0.53 8.04
N LEU A 53 -16.81 0.43 7.13
CA LEU A 53 -16.85 1.86 7.44
C LEU A 53 -18.29 2.38 7.33
N LYS A 54 -18.57 3.52 7.98
CA LYS A 54 -19.92 4.10 8.14
C LYS A 54 -20.69 4.39 6.83
N ASP A 55 -20.03 4.38 5.68
CA ASP A 55 -20.61 4.69 4.36
C ASP A 55 -20.77 3.44 3.46
N GLY A 56 -20.76 2.24 4.02
CA GLY A 56 -20.80 0.98 3.26
C GLY A 56 -19.49 0.63 2.54
N ARG A 57 -18.43 1.41 2.78
CA ARG A 57 -17.08 1.12 2.30
C ARG A 57 -16.47 0.02 3.16
N LYS A 58 -15.74 -0.91 2.56
CA LYS A 58 -14.99 -1.94 3.29
C LYS A 58 -13.50 -1.70 3.15
N VAL A 59 -12.76 -1.95 4.22
CA VAL A 59 -11.30 -1.84 4.23
C VAL A 59 -10.68 -3.05 4.93
N ALA A 60 -9.56 -3.54 4.40
CA ALA A 60 -8.74 -4.55 5.05
C ALA A 60 -7.39 -3.92 5.42
N CYS A 61 -7.35 -3.17 6.52
CA CYS A 61 -6.15 -2.46 6.98
C CYS A 61 -6.14 -2.31 8.50
N TRP A 62 -5.00 -2.65 9.11
CA TRP A 62 -4.78 -2.53 10.56
C TRP A 62 -4.88 -1.10 11.11
N LEU A 63 -4.81 -0.06 10.25
CA LEU A 63 -5.00 1.33 10.67
C LEU A 63 -6.44 1.66 11.09
N TYR A 64 -7.41 0.81 10.71
CA TYR A 64 -8.83 1.03 10.99
C TYR A 64 -9.38 0.00 11.99
N HIS A 65 -8.54 -0.90 12.50
CA HIS A 65 -8.91 -1.87 13.52
C HIS A 65 -9.22 -1.18 14.86
#